data_AF-A0ABD6X8W0-F1
#
_entry.id   AF-A0ABD6X8W0-F1
#
_cell.length_a   1.000
_cell.length_b   1.000
_cell.length_c   1.000
_cell.angle_alpha   90.00
_cell.angle_beta   90.00
_cell.angle_gamma   90.00
#
_symmetry.space_group_name_H-M   'P 1'
#
loop_
_entity.id
_entity.type
_entity.pdbx_description
1 polymer ?
#
loop_
_entity_poly.entity_id
_entity_poly.type
_entity_poly.pdbx_seq_one_letter_code
_entity_poly.pdbx_strand_id
1 'polypeptide(L)'
;MNTTTEKDIVNILWKALKHVAIENDNSIDNQITVNIKKINDKQEVKITKAEIIAFVNDQIHKFHSVNGVYYCSDHIEYTVIAREKYRPSLAPFAWPEDIPFTEQNKYKYGLSQISLGLFFKFLKEVTLDTNFIVQNIFTNSFYMGIFNDSGTAIDLFDKEINLYNIVDSLLQRSVKQYLMAIKIEPNDDSEKANISNNIKKYKKMAESAMFNVNLANFHGFSLRYLEHPLIAITDSNNMKKINGKRMTAPHMVYNHDMLEIYTAGNWHDDPLVQFINYYQVAEYLFNYVPNELLFEEVQEKIASPKFSYTDKSDVLELSRLIADLNRKNDKEVNSLRMVLNQYVKYDDLKKSLPDKLINYYRDEIPSFLKNTSEPNQIKFSINNLKNSDKVYGKMASRLYAVRNCLVHNKEGENHFNSLIDDESLKKEVPLMKAIAETVIIKYGTTI
;
A
#
# COMPACT_ATOMS: atom_id res chain seq x y z
N MET A 1 11.47 28.76 -0.85
CA MET A 1 11.11 28.31 -2.21
C MET A 1 9.59 28.38 -2.31
N ASN A 2 9.05 29.05 -3.32
CA ASN A 2 7.61 29.29 -3.42
C ASN A 2 6.90 28.05 -3.97
N THR A 3 5.80 27.65 -3.33
CA THR A 3 4.87 26.62 -3.81
C THR A 3 4.23 27.04 -5.13
N THR A 4 3.93 26.08 -5.99
CA THR A 4 3.25 26.33 -7.29
C THR A 4 1.91 27.03 -7.07
N THR A 5 1.65 28.12 -7.79
CA THR A 5 0.39 28.87 -7.69
C THR A 5 -0.67 28.35 -8.66
N GLU A 6 -1.95 28.68 -8.43
CA GLU A 6 -3.03 28.41 -9.40
C GLU A 6 -2.72 28.97 -10.79
N LYS A 7 -2.08 30.14 -10.84
CA LYS A 7 -1.62 30.78 -12.08
C LYS A 7 -0.59 29.91 -12.81
N ASP A 8 0.28 29.22 -12.08
CA ASP A 8 1.30 28.34 -12.67
C ASP A 8 0.65 27.08 -13.26
N ILE A 9 -0.30 26.46 -12.56
CA ILE A 9 -1.10 25.33 -13.07
C ILE A 9 -1.84 25.72 -14.34
N VAL A 10 -2.52 26.87 -14.34
CA VAL A 10 -3.18 27.42 -15.53
C VAL A 10 -2.19 27.60 -16.68
N ASN A 11 -1.00 28.16 -16.42
CA ASN A 11 0.01 28.35 -17.46
C ASN A 11 0.53 27.02 -18.03
N ILE A 12 0.68 25.99 -17.20
CA ILE A 12 1.08 24.64 -17.63
C ILE A 12 0.01 24.04 -18.55
N LEU A 13 -1.26 24.06 -18.13
CA LEU A 13 -2.36 23.55 -18.95
C LEU A 13 -2.53 24.35 -20.24
N TRP A 14 -2.40 25.68 -20.19
CA TRP A 14 -2.49 26.55 -21.37
C TRP A 14 -1.38 26.23 -22.38
N LYS A 15 -0.14 26.02 -21.92
CA LYS A 15 0.96 25.58 -22.78
C LYS A 15 0.66 24.21 -23.40
N ALA A 16 0.23 23.24 -22.60
CA ALA A 16 -0.09 21.90 -23.09
C ALA A 16 -1.20 21.92 -24.15
N LEU A 17 -2.24 22.74 -23.96
CA LEU A 17 -3.31 22.90 -24.94
C LEU A 17 -2.86 23.62 -26.23
N LYS A 18 -1.98 24.64 -26.13
CA LYS A 18 -1.38 25.30 -27.31
C LYS A 18 -0.60 24.33 -28.20
N HIS A 19 -0.02 23.27 -27.63
CA HIS A 19 0.70 22.25 -28.39
C HIS A 19 -0.21 21.31 -29.19
N VAL A 20 -1.50 21.20 -28.83
CA VAL A 20 -2.50 20.37 -29.52
C VAL A 20 -3.55 21.21 -30.27
N ALA A 21 -3.32 22.52 -30.39
CA ALA A 21 -4.21 23.46 -31.06
C ALA A 21 -4.04 23.43 -32.59
N ILE A 22 -5.14 23.64 -33.31
CA ILE A 22 -5.21 23.67 -34.78
C ILE A 22 -4.71 25.02 -35.32
N GLU A 23 -5.15 26.10 -34.68
CA GLU A 23 -4.78 27.47 -34.99
C GLU A 23 -4.34 28.15 -33.70
N ASN A 24 -3.06 28.53 -33.65
CA ASN A 24 -2.59 29.54 -32.70
C ASN A 24 -2.78 30.88 -33.40
N ASP A 25 -3.97 31.48 -33.26
CA ASP A 25 -4.16 32.84 -33.74
C ASP A 25 -3.28 33.77 -32.90
N ASN A 26 -2.09 34.09 -33.42
CA ASN A 26 -1.10 34.94 -32.76
C ASN A 26 -1.63 36.36 -32.46
N SER A 27 -2.85 36.69 -32.92
CA SER A 27 -3.55 37.94 -32.62
C SER A 27 -4.41 37.90 -31.34
N ILE A 28 -4.71 36.71 -30.78
CA ILE A 28 -5.55 36.53 -29.57
C ILE A 28 -4.88 35.54 -28.60
N ASP A 29 -4.03 36.03 -27.70
CA ASP A 29 -3.28 35.20 -26.71
C ASP A 29 -4.18 34.53 -25.62
N ASN A 30 -5.51 34.60 -25.79
CA ASN A 30 -6.54 34.22 -24.82
C ASN A 30 -7.53 33.14 -25.31
N GLN A 31 -7.46 32.67 -26.57
CA GLN A 31 -8.34 31.63 -27.09
C GLN A 31 -7.55 30.66 -27.99
N ILE A 32 -7.91 29.38 -27.93
CA ILE A 32 -7.37 28.32 -28.78
C ILE A 32 -8.50 27.41 -29.28
N THR A 33 -8.28 26.80 -30.45
CA THR A 33 -9.17 25.76 -30.99
C THR A 33 -8.45 24.42 -30.98
N VAL A 34 -9.04 23.41 -30.36
CA VAL A 34 -8.50 22.04 -30.32
C VAL A 34 -9.41 21.09 -31.07
N ASN A 35 -8.83 20.11 -31.77
CA ASN A 35 -9.60 19.00 -32.32
C ASN A 35 -9.91 18.00 -31.22
N ILE A 36 -11.17 17.62 -31.12
CA ILE A 36 -11.64 16.52 -30.29
C ILE A 36 -12.00 15.34 -31.19
N LYS A 37 -11.45 14.18 -30.88
CA LYS A 37 -11.79 12.93 -31.56
C LYS A 37 -12.66 12.08 -30.64
N LYS A 38 -13.79 11.61 -31.17
CA LYS A 38 -14.59 10.50 -30.66
C LYS A 38 -14.49 9.31 -31.61
N ILE A 39 -14.99 8.15 -31.20
CA ILE A 39 -14.91 6.89 -31.98
C ILE A 39 -15.35 7.10 -33.44
N ASN A 40 -16.36 7.94 -33.70
CA ASN A 40 -16.91 8.18 -35.05
C ASN A 40 -17.00 9.66 -35.47
N ASP A 41 -16.43 10.60 -34.71
CA ASP A 41 -16.62 12.03 -34.98
C ASP A 41 -15.38 12.87 -34.65
N LYS A 42 -15.20 13.97 -35.38
CA LYS A 42 -14.19 14.99 -35.10
C LYS A 42 -14.89 16.33 -34.94
N GLN A 43 -14.73 16.94 -33.77
CA GLN A 43 -15.33 18.22 -33.46
C GLN A 43 -14.27 19.22 -33.01
N GLU A 44 -14.35 20.45 -33.50
CA GLU A 44 -13.52 21.55 -33.03
C GLU A 44 -14.14 22.21 -31.80
N VAL A 45 -13.32 22.42 -30.77
CA VAL A 45 -13.76 23.08 -29.53
C VAL A 45 -12.87 24.28 -29.28
N LYS A 46 -13.52 25.44 -29.10
CA LYS A 46 -12.87 26.68 -28.69
C LYS A 46 -12.78 26.73 -27.18
N ILE A 47 -11.59 27.02 -26.67
CA ILE A 47 -11.30 27.11 -25.23
C ILE A 47 -10.59 28.43 -24.97
N THR A 48 -11.07 29.19 -24.01
CA THR A 48 -10.47 30.45 -23.57
C THR A 48 -9.62 30.26 -22.32
N LYS A 49 -8.63 31.13 -22.15
CA LYS A 49 -7.79 31.12 -20.95
C LYS A 49 -8.59 31.42 -19.68
N ALA A 50 -9.64 32.25 -19.78
CA ALA A 50 -10.54 32.57 -18.69
C ALA A 50 -11.34 31.32 -18.22
N GLU A 51 -11.80 30.48 -19.14
CA GLU A 51 -12.47 29.22 -18.81
C GLU A 51 -11.53 28.27 -18.07
N ILE A 52 -10.25 28.17 -18.49
CA ILE A 52 -9.25 27.35 -17.78
C ILE A 52 -8.98 27.89 -16.37
N ILE A 53 -8.88 29.20 -16.18
CA ILE A 53 -8.70 29.81 -14.85
C ILE A 53 -9.88 29.47 -13.95
N ALA A 54 -11.11 29.72 -14.43
CA ALA A 54 -12.32 29.43 -13.66
C ALA A 54 -12.41 27.93 -13.31
N PHE A 55 -12.09 27.07 -14.27
CA PHE A 55 -12.10 25.62 -14.09
C PHE A 55 -11.07 25.14 -13.06
N VAL A 56 -9.80 25.55 -13.16
CA VAL A 56 -8.75 25.15 -12.21
C VAL A 56 -9.11 25.59 -10.80
N ASN A 57 -9.57 26.83 -10.63
CA ASN A 57 -9.97 27.35 -9.32
C ASN A 57 -11.16 26.57 -8.75
N ASP A 58 -12.19 26.32 -9.56
CA ASP A 58 -13.35 25.50 -9.16
C ASP A 58 -12.93 24.09 -8.72
N GLN A 59 -12.08 23.41 -9.50
CA GLN A 59 -11.61 22.06 -9.17
C GLN A 59 -10.78 22.01 -7.88
N ILE A 60 -9.91 23.00 -7.65
CA ILE A 60 -9.11 23.09 -6.42
C ILE A 60 -10.00 23.38 -5.21
N HIS A 61 -10.98 24.28 -5.34
CA HIS A 61 -11.87 24.66 -4.24
C HIS A 61 -12.86 23.55 -3.85
N LYS A 62 -13.23 22.68 -4.80
CA LYS A 62 -14.10 21.52 -4.54
C LYS A 62 -13.46 20.46 -3.66
N PHE A 63 -12.14 20.39 -3.62
CA PHE A 63 -11.43 19.40 -2.82
C PHE A 63 -10.82 20.01 -1.57
N HIS A 64 -10.92 19.28 -0.47
CA HIS A 64 -10.29 19.57 0.80
C HIS A 64 -9.25 18.48 1.09
N SER A 65 -8.23 18.80 1.88
CA SER A 65 -7.17 17.86 2.22
C SER A 65 -6.84 17.94 3.70
N VAL A 66 -6.73 16.78 4.35
CA VAL A 66 -6.30 16.65 5.75
C VAL A 66 -5.50 15.36 5.87
N ASN A 67 -4.25 15.45 6.33
CA ASN A 67 -3.36 14.30 6.60
C ASN A 67 -3.23 13.30 5.43
N GLY A 68 -3.10 13.81 4.20
CA GLY A 68 -2.95 12.99 2.99
C GLY A 68 -4.24 12.36 2.47
N VAL A 69 -5.39 12.63 3.12
CA VAL A 69 -6.71 12.25 2.65
C VAL A 69 -7.37 13.43 1.97
N TYR A 70 -7.87 13.21 0.76
CA TYR A 70 -8.56 14.21 -0.03
C TYR A 70 -10.04 13.89 -0.09
N TYR A 71 -10.88 14.92 -0.03
CA TYR A 71 -12.31 14.72 -0.02
C TYR A 71 -13.04 15.90 -0.63
N CYS A 72 -14.24 15.65 -1.11
CA CYS A 72 -15.21 16.66 -1.51
C CYS A 72 -16.56 16.33 -0.83
N SER A 73 -17.65 16.92 -1.31
CA SER A 73 -18.96 16.82 -0.66
C SER A 73 -19.59 15.42 -0.69
N ASP A 74 -19.20 14.56 -1.63
CA ASP A 74 -19.87 13.28 -1.88
C ASP A 74 -18.94 12.06 -1.72
N HIS A 75 -17.62 12.25 -1.78
CA HIS A 75 -16.68 11.15 -1.67
C HIS A 75 -15.30 11.56 -1.14
N ILE A 76 -14.50 10.53 -0.90
CA ILE A 76 -13.14 10.61 -0.39
C ILE A 76 -12.23 9.88 -1.35
N GLU A 77 -11.04 10.44 -1.59
CA GLU A 77 -9.97 9.87 -2.39
C GLU A 77 -8.72 9.70 -1.53
N TYR A 78 -8.29 8.45 -1.39
CA TYR A 78 -7.03 8.10 -0.74
C TYR A 78 -6.01 7.67 -1.79
N THR A 79 -4.98 8.49 -2.00
CA THR A 79 -4.04 8.31 -3.10
C THR A 79 -3.15 7.09 -2.90
N VAL A 80 -3.08 6.26 -3.92
CA VAL A 80 -2.23 5.08 -3.99
C VAL A 80 -1.54 5.01 -5.34
N ILE A 81 -0.39 4.35 -5.37
CA ILE A 81 0.30 3.98 -6.61
C ILE A 81 0.34 2.46 -6.74
N ALA A 82 0.40 1.97 -7.98
CA ALA A 82 0.50 0.54 -8.28
C ALA A 82 1.86 0.23 -8.89
N ARG A 83 2.40 -0.89 -8.47
CA ARG A 83 3.57 -1.50 -9.09
C ARG A 83 3.31 -2.98 -9.35
N GLU A 84 3.66 -3.44 -10.54
CA GLU A 84 3.67 -4.87 -10.88
C GLU A 84 4.91 -5.53 -10.25
N LYS A 85 4.75 -6.72 -9.68
CA LYS A 85 5.86 -7.46 -9.09
C LYS A 85 6.93 -7.80 -10.14
N TYR A 86 8.21 -7.71 -9.77
CA TYR A 86 9.38 -7.94 -10.61
C TYR A 86 9.58 -6.93 -11.75
N ARG A 87 8.88 -5.79 -11.67
CA ARG A 87 9.06 -4.67 -12.61
C ARG A 87 9.60 -3.48 -11.82
N PRO A 88 10.71 -2.85 -12.26
CA PRO A 88 11.23 -1.66 -11.62
C PRO A 88 10.34 -0.42 -11.86
N SER A 89 9.35 -0.53 -12.76
CA SER A 89 8.53 0.58 -13.20
C SER A 89 7.12 0.57 -12.59
N LEU A 90 6.57 1.78 -12.41
CA LEU A 90 5.17 1.97 -12.04
C LEU A 90 4.23 1.56 -13.17
N ALA A 91 3.08 1.04 -12.80
CA ALA A 91 2.01 0.71 -13.74
C ALA A 91 1.09 1.94 -13.92
N PRO A 92 0.90 2.46 -15.15
CA PRO A 92 -0.11 3.48 -15.37
C PRO A 92 -1.51 2.87 -15.22
N PHE A 93 -2.42 3.63 -14.62
CA PHE A 93 -3.85 3.38 -14.62
C PHE A 93 -4.42 3.69 -16.01
N ALA A 94 -4.72 2.64 -16.77
CA ALA A 94 -5.28 2.73 -18.12
C ALA A 94 -6.60 1.95 -18.22
N TRP A 95 -7.42 2.00 -17.16
CA TRP A 95 -8.72 1.32 -17.15
C TRP A 95 -9.81 2.22 -17.75
N PRO A 96 -10.73 1.65 -18.55
CA PRO A 96 -11.82 2.41 -19.14
C PRO A 96 -12.82 2.92 -18.08
N GLU A 97 -12.91 2.25 -16.94
CA GLU A 97 -13.84 2.54 -15.85
C GLU A 97 -13.19 2.26 -14.48
N ASP A 98 -13.72 2.90 -13.44
CA ASP A 98 -13.38 2.61 -12.04
C ASP A 98 -13.62 1.12 -11.75
N ILE A 99 -12.75 0.49 -10.95
CA ILE A 99 -13.02 -0.88 -10.50
C ILE A 99 -13.85 -0.81 -9.23
N PRO A 100 -15.15 -1.17 -9.29
CA PRO A 100 -15.96 -1.26 -8.09
C PRO A 100 -15.51 -2.44 -7.25
N PHE A 101 -15.48 -2.22 -5.96
CA PHE A 101 -15.35 -3.28 -4.98
C PHE A 101 -16.77 -3.82 -4.74
N THR A 102 -16.92 -5.08 -4.33
CA THR A 102 -18.23 -5.62 -3.94
C THR A 102 -18.83 -4.75 -2.84
N GLU A 103 -20.04 -4.22 -3.04
CA GLU A 103 -20.66 -3.26 -2.13
C GLU A 103 -20.77 -3.81 -0.69
N GLN A 104 -20.49 -2.94 0.27
CA GLN A 104 -20.92 -3.10 1.66
C GLN A 104 -22.05 -2.12 1.95
N ASN A 105 -23.01 -2.53 2.77
CA ASN A 105 -24.31 -1.88 2.99
C ASN A 105 -24.31 -0.34 3.23
N LYS A 106 -23.21 0.30 3.62
CA LYS A 106 -23.14 1.75 3.91
C LYS A 106 -22.23 2.58 2.99
N TYR A 107 -21.29 1.96 2.28
CA TYR A 107 -20.29 2.68 1.49
C TYR A 107 -20.00 1.96 0.18
N LYS A 108 -19.83 2.75 -0.89
CA LYS A 108 -19.29 2.26 -2.16
C LYS A 108 -17.80 2.48 -2.17
N TYR A 109 -17.07 1.42 -2.50
CA TYR A 109 -15.63 1.43 -2.64
C TYR A 109 -15.26 1.26 -4.11
N GLY A 110 -14.27 2.01 -4.58
CA GLY A 110 -13.73 1.89 -5.92
C GLY A 110 -12.23 2.11 -5.95
N LEU A 111 -11.56 1.54 -6.95
CA LEU A 111 -10.21 1.93 -7.34
C LEU A 111 -10.30 2.67 -8.67
N SER A 112 -9.97 3.95 -8.65
CA SER A 112 -10.10 4.87 -9.78
C SER A 112 -8.79 5.59 -10.04
N GLN A 113 -8.69 6.29 -11.17
CA GLN A 113 -7.68 7.35 -11.30
C GLN A 113 -8.01 8.49 -10.32
N ILE A 114 -7.01 9.22 -9.84
CA ILE A 114 -7.27 10.42 -9.05
C ILE A 114 -8.09 11.46 -9.83
N SER A 115 -8.96 12.20 -9.13
CA SER A 115 -9.69 13.32 -9.71
C SER A 115 -8.77 14.47 -10.15
N LEU A 116 -9.29 15.36 -11.01
CA LEU A 116 -8.56 16.56 -11.43
C LEU A 116 -8.31 17.52 -10.26
N GLY A 117 -9.29 17.68 -9.36
CA GLY A 117 -9.15 18.52 -8.17
C GLY A 117 -8.02 18.04 -7.25
N LEU A 118 -7.95 16.73 -6.99
CA LEU A 118 -6.85 16.10 -6.27
C LEU A 118 -5.51 16.33 -6.97
N PHE A 119 -5.44 16.05 -8.28
CA PHE A 119 -4.20 16.24 -9.03
C PHE A 119 -3.69 17.69 -8.97
N PHE A 120 -4.58 18.68 -9.13
CA PHE A 120 -4.20 20.09 -9.04
C PHE A 120 -3.74 20.50 -7.65
N LYS A 121 -4.31 19.91 -6.60
CA LYS A 121 -3.77 20.11 -5.24
C LYS A 121 -2.36 19.58 -5.08
N PHE A 122 -2.07 18.39 -5.61
CA PHE A 122 -0.69 17.90 -5.60
C PHE A 122 0.27 18.82 -6.33
N LEU A 123 -0.13 19.37 -7.48
CA LEU A 123 0.69 20.36 -8.18
C LEU A 123 0.96 21.59 -7.32
N LYS A 124 -0.02 22.07 -6.56
CA LYS A 124 0.10 23.22 -5.64
C LYS A 124 1.04 22.95 -4.46
N GLU A 125 1.05 21.72 -3.95
CA GLU A 125 1.88 21.31 -2.81
C GLU A 125 3.35 21.08 -3.19
N VAL A 126 3.65 20.96 -4.49
CA VAL A 126 5.00 20.70 -4.98
C VAL A 126 5.75 22.00 -5.29
N THR A 127 6.96 22.13 -4.75
CA THR A 127 7.92 23.20 -5.07
C THR A 127 8.85 22.74 -6.20
N LEU A 128 8.46 22.90 -7.45
CA LEU A 128 9.32 22.58 -8.60
C LEU A 128 9.32 23.71 -9.60
N ASP A 129 10.44 23.90 -10.30
CA ASP A 129 10.57 24.84 -11.41
C ASP A 129 9.49 24.50 -12.46
N THR A 130 8.74 25.51 -12.93
CA THR A 130 7.80 25.40 -14.05
C THR A 130 8.36 24.66 -15.27
N ASN A 131 9.65 24.79 -15.57
CA ASN A 131 10.29 24.04 -16.66
C ASN A 131 10.49 22.56 -16.32
N PHE A 132 10.83 22.25 -15.07
CA PHE A 132 10.93 20.87 -14.56
C PHE A 132 9.56 20.20 -14.51
N ILE A 133 8.51 20.93 -14.13
CA ILE A 133 7.11 20.45 -14.16
C ILE A 133 6.71 20.06 -15.58
N VAL A 134 6.89 20.95 -16.56
CA VAL A 134 6.46 20.64 -17.94
C VAL A 134 7.24 19.46 -18.52
N GLN A 135 8.54 19.31 -18.20
CA GLN A 135 9.38 18.21 -18.68
C GLN A 135 9.12 16.86 -17.97
N ASN A 136 8.66 16.86 -16.71
CA ASN A 136 8.52 15.63 -15.91
C ASN A 136 7.08 15.24 -15.62
N ILE A 137 6.14 16.18 -15.56
CA ILE A 137 4.70 15.89 -15.43
C ILE A 137 4.18 15.37 -16.74
N PHE A 138 4.62 15.87 -17.90
CA PHE A 138 4.34 15.25 -19.18
C PHE A 138 5.51 14.34 -19.54
N THR A 139 5.28 13.03 -19.63
CA THR A 139 6.36 12.07 -19.87
C THR A 139 7.03 12.31 -21.23
N ASN A 140 8.26 11.82 -21.43
CA ASN A 140 8.92 11.83 -22.75
C ASN A 140 8.06 11.21 -23.86
N SER A 141 7.07 10.36 -23.54
CA SER A 141 6.09 9.80 -24.46
C SER A 141 5.10 10.86 -24.99
N PHE A 142 4.76 11.86 -24.18
CA PHE A 142 3.99 13.03 -24.61
C PHE A 142 4.80 13.84 -25.63
N TYR A 143 6.08 14.11 -25.33
CA TYR A 143 6.98 14.80 -26.27
C TYR A 143 7.22 14.00 -27.57
N MET A 144 7.49 12.69 -27.50
CA MET A 144 7.67 11.85 -28.68
C MET A 144 6.39 11.68 -29.52
N GLY A 145 5.20 11.75 -28.92
CA GLY A 145 3.91 11.80 -29.64
C GLY A 145 3.58 13.17 -30.22
N ILE A 146 4.05 14.25 -29.58
CA ILE A 146 3.97 15.64 -30.08
C ILE A 146 4.83 15.83 -31.34
N PHE A 147 5.97 15.13 -31.47
CA PHE A 147 6.85 15.23 -32.64
C PHE A 147 6.51 14.28 -33.81
N ASN A 148 5.53 13.37 -33.64
CA ASN A 148 5.17 12.36 -34.64
C ASN A 148 3.70 12.49 -35.09
N ASP A 149 3.24 13.66 -35.55
CA ASP A 149 2.00 13.98 -36.30
C ASP A 149 0.65 13.32 -35.90
N SER A 150 0.62 12.57 -34.80
CA SER A 150 -0.51 11.84 -34.21
C SER A 150 -1.08 12.57 -32.99
N GLY A 151 -0.51 13.74 -32.67
CA GLY A 151 -0.88 14.63 -31.57
C GLY A 151 -1.85 15.76 -31.95
N THR A 152 -2.51 15.71 -33.10
CA THR A 152 -3.35 16.81 -33.63
C THR A 152 -4.79 16.83 -33.07
N ALA A 153 -5.16 15.88 -32.20
CA ALA A 153 -6.49 15.82 -31.58
C ALA A 153 -6.45 15.16 -30.18
N ILE A 154 -7.34 15.62 -29.28
CA ILE A 154 -7.57 15.03 -27.96
C ILE A 154 -8.64 13.93 -28.11
N ASP A 155 -8.30 12.70 -27.71
CA ASP A 155 -9.21 11.56 -27.78
C ASP A 155 -10.05 11.50 -26.50
N LEU A 156 -11.37 11.67 -26.64
CA LEU A 156 -12.30 11.53 -25.51
C LEU A 156 -12.98 10.17 -25.47
N PHE A 157 -12.69 9.28 -26.43
CA PHE A 157 -13.39 8.02 -26.62
C PHE A 157 -14.92 8.25 -26.68
N ASP A 158 -15.68 7.71 -25.74
CA ASP A 158 -17.14 7.85 -25.63
C ASP A 158 -17.60 8.93 -24.65
N LYS A 159 -16.66 9.67 -24.01
CA LYS A 159 -17.01 10.68 -23.01
C LYS A 159 -17.64 11.93 -23.63
N GLU A 160 -18.46 12.65 -22.85
CA GLU A 160 -19.04 13.94 -23.26
C GLU A 160 -17.97 15.01 -23.51
N ILE A 161 -18.25 15.92 -24.45
CA ILE A 161 -17.35 17.04 -24.77
C ILE A 161 -17.61 18.14 -23.75
N ASN A 162 -16.79 18.18 -22.71
CA ASN A 162 -16.78 19.24 -21.72
C ASN A 162 -15.34 19.49 -21.25
N LEU A 163 -15.12 20.62 -20.60
CA LEU A 163 -13.77 21.04 -20.20
C LEU A 163 -13.09 20.04 -19.25
N TYR A 164 -13.86 19.38 -18.38
CA TYR A 164 -13.34 18.35 -17.48
C TYR A 164 -12.74 17.18 -18.26
N ASN A 165 -13.50 16.59 -19.18
CA ASN A 165 -13.06 15.43 -19.96
C ASN A 165 -11.88 15.77 -20.90
N ILE A 166 -11.86 16.99 -21.45
CA ILE A 166 -10.76 17.50 -22.27
C ILE A 166 -9.47 17.58 -21.45
N VAL A 167 -9.53 18.22 -20.28
CA VAL A 167 -8.34 18.37 -19.41
C VAL A 167 -7.92 17.02 -18.82
N ASP A 168 -8.86 16.15 -18.44
CA ASP A 168 -8.57 14.80 -17.96
C ASP A 168 -7.84 13.97 -19.03
N SER A 169 -8.36 13.94 -20.26
CA SER A 169 -7.72 13.22 -21.38
C SER A 169 -6.34 13.77 -21.71
N LEU A 170 -6.18 15.10 -21.70
CA LEU A 170 -4.87 15.74 -21.87
C LEU A 170 -3.87 15.25 -20.81
N LEU A 171 -4.31 15.15 -19.56
CA LEU A 171 -3.49 14.74 -18.43
C LEU A 171 -3.34 13.23 -18.27
N GLN A 172 -4.11 12.39 -18.98
CA GLN A 172 -3.88 10.93 -19.01
C GLN A 172 -2.50 10.57 -19.60
N ARG A 173 -1.87 11.49 -20.34
CA ARG A 173 -0.50 11.30 -20.85
C ARG A 173 0.58 11.87 -19.93
N SER A 174 0.17 12.39 -18.76
CA SER A 174 1.03 12.96 -17.74
C SER A 174 1.32 11.96 -16.62
N VAL A 175 2.04 12.36 -15.58
CA VAL A 175 2.27 11.56 -14.36
C VAL A 175 0.97 11.23 -13.62
N LYS A 176 -0.14 11.95 -13.89
CA LYS A 176 -1.48 11.63 -13.38
C LYS A 176 -1.86 10.17 -13.69
N GLN A 177 -1.37 9.60 -14.79
CA GLN A 177 -1.66 8.20 -15.13
C GLN A 177 -1.15 7.20 -14.08
N TYR A 178 -0.10 7.51 -13.32
CA TYR A 178 0.43 6.59 -12.30
C TYR A 178 -0.25 6.75 -10.94
N LEU A 179 -1.11 7.76 -10.80
CA LEU A 179 -1.80 8.11 -9.56
C LEU A 179 -3.20 7.53 -9.57
N MET A 180 -3.49 6.67 -8.60
CA MET A 180 -4.83 6.16 -8.36
C MET A 180 -5.36 6.65 -7.02
N ALA A 181 -6.67 6.49 -6.84
CA ALA A 181 -7.32 6.68 -5.56
C ALA A 181 -8.12 5.44 -5.20
N ILE A 182 -8.04 5.05 -3.94
CA ILE A 182 -9.13 4.30 -3.32
C ILE A 182 -10.22 5.32 -3.01
N LYS A 183 -11.32 5.21 -3.75
CA LYS A 183 -12.49 6.06 -3.64
C LYS A 183 -13.48 5.44 -2.67
N ILE A 184 -13.97 6.25 -1.71
CA ILE A 184 -15.00 5.84 -0.77
C ILE A 184 -16.16 6.84 -0.85
N GLU A 185 -17.33 6.35 -1.22
CA GLU A 185 -18.56 7.16 -1.32
C GLU A 185 -19.57 6.68 -0.27
N PRO A 186 -19.96 7.52 0.71
CA PRO A 186 -21.04 7.20 1.62
C PRO A 186 -22.39 7.17 0.89
N ASN A 187 -23.21 6.15 1.18
CA ASN A 187 -24.54 6.05 0.58
C ASN A 187 -25.55 7.02 1.22
N ASP A 188 -25.35 7.38 2.50
CA ASP A 188 -26.24 8.23 3.29
C ASP A 188 -25.80 9.71 3.23
N ASP A 189 -26.76 10.62 3.02
CA ASP A 189 -26.51 12.06 2.91
C ASP A 189 -26.03 12.66 4.24
N SER A 190 -26.44 12.07 5.38
CA SER A 190 -25.91 12.46 6.70
C SER A 190 -24.43 12.10 6.86
N GLU A 191 -23.99 10.93 6.37
CA GLU A 191 -22.57 10.57 6.36
C GLU A 191 -21.77 11.46 5.38
N LYS A 192 -22.32 11.78 4.21
CA LYS A 192 -21.70 12.73 3.26
C LYS A 192 -21.45 14.10 3.90
N ALA A 193 -22.45 14.65 4.58
CA ALA A 193 -22.35 15.94 5.27
C ALA A 193 -21.29 15.93 6.40
N ASN A 194 -20.94 14.75 6.93
CA ASN A 194 -19.99 14.59 8.03
C ASN A 194 -18.62 14.04 7.60
N ILE A 195 -18.32 13.98 6.30
CA ILE A 195 -17.02 13.50 5.80
C ILE A 195 -15.85 14.23 6.47
N SER A 196 -15.91 15.56 6.55
CA SER A 196 -14.84 16.40 7.11
C SER A 196 -14.56 16.11 8.59
N ASN A 197 -15.57 15.71 9.35
CA ASN A 197 -15.45 15.40 10.77
C ASN A 197 -14.91 13.98 11.01
N ASN A 198 -15.04 13.09 10.02
CA ASN A 198 -14.75 11.67 10.13
C ASN A 198 -13.52 11.22 9.31
N ILE A 199 -12.64 12.15 8.89
CA ILE A 199 -11.51 11.85 8.01
C ILE A 199 -10.62 10.72 8.53
N LYS A 200 -10.38 10.64 9.86
CA LYS A 200 -9.58 9.56 10.46
C LYS A 200 -10.22 8.17 10.25
N LYS A 201 -11.56 8.07 10.31
CA LYS A 201 -12.31 6.83 10.06
C LYS A 201 -12.14 6.42 8.59
N TYR A 202 -12.30 7.36 7.67
CA TYR A 202 -12.16 7.06 6.24
C TYR A 202 -10.73 6.73 5.80
N LYS A 203 -9.72 7.37 6.40
CA LYS A 203 -8.31 6.99 6.22
C LYS A 203 -8.11 5.50 6.53
N LYS A 204 -8.56 5.08 7.72
CA LYS A 204 -8.48 3.68 8.16
C LYS A 204 -9.23 2.72 7.23
N MET A 205 -10.42 3.12 6.76
CA MET A 205 -11.19 2.33 5.78
C MET A 205 -10.43 2.18 4.44
N ALA A 206 -9.80 3.24 3.94
CA ALA A 206 -9.05 3.22 2.70
C ALA A 206 -7.76 2.39 2.81
N GLU A 207 -7.03 2.52 3.92
CA GLU A 207 -5.85 1.67 4.20
C GLU A 207 -6.21 0.19 4.28
N SER A 208 -7.39 -0.12 4.84
CA SER A 208 -7.89 -1.48 4.91
C SER A 208 -8.33 -2.02 3.55
N ALA A 209 -8.94 -1.16 2.70
CA ALA A 209 -9.20 -1.50 1.31
C ALA A 209 -7.90 -1.81 0.56
N MET A 210 -6.86 -0.98 0.74
CA MET A 210 -5.53 -1.18 0.15
C MET A 210 -4.93 -2.53 0.55
N PHE A 211 -4.99 -2.86 1.83
CA PHE A 211 -4.54 -4.16 2.35
C PHE A 211 -5.25 -5.32 1.65
N ASN A 212 -6.58 -5.25 1.50
CA ASN A 212 -7.35 -6.30 0.81
C ASN A 212 -6.92 -6.49 -0.64
N VAL A 213 -6.60 -5.40 -1.36
CA VAL A 213 -6.06 -5.48 -2.73
C VAL A 213 -4.76 -6.27 -2.76
N ASN A 214 -3.84 -5.92 -1.85
CA ASN A 214 -2.52 -6.51 -1.76
C ASN A 214 -2.58 -7.99 -1.33
N LEU A 215 -3.45 -8.31 -0.39
CA LEU A 215 -3.72 -9.66 0.08
C LEU A 215 -4.26 -10.56 -1.04
N ALA A 216 -5.22 -10.05 -1.82
CA ALA A 216 -5.78 -10.78 -2.95
C ALA A 216 -4.78 -10.97 -4.11
N ASN A 217 -3.60 -10.34 -4.03
CA ASN A 217 -2.61 -10.29 -5.10
C ASN A 217 -3.25 -9.94 -6.46
N PHE A 218 -4.17 -8.98 -6.42
CA PHE A 218 -5.06 -8.70 -7.53
C PHE A 218 -4.24 -8.29 -8.77
N HIS A 219 -4.30 -9.11 -9.82
CA HIS A 219 -3.49 -9.00 -11.06
C HIS A 219 -1.97 -8.87 -10.86
N GLY A 220 -1.43 -9.34 -9.74
CA GLY A 220 0.01 -9.33 -9.49
C GLY A 220 0.61 -7.93 -9.26
N PHE A 221 -0.22 -6.93 -9.00
CA PHE A 221 0.25 -5.61 -8.56
C PHE A 221 0.06 -5.43 -7.06
N SER A 222 0.88 -4.55 -6.49
CA SER A 222 0.77 -4.09 -5.12
C SER A 222 0.49 -2.60 -5.11
N LEU A 223 -0.42 -2.19 -4.23
CA LEU A 223 -0.75 -0.82 -3.92
C LEU A 223 0.09 -0.33 -2.75
N ARG A 224 0.52 0.93 -2.82
CA ARG A 224 1.18 1.62 -1.73
C ARG A 224 0.72 3.07 -1.64
N TYR A 225 0.55 3.55 -0.42
CA TYR A 225 0.37 4.98 -0.15
C TYR A 225 1.70 5.71 -0.22
N LEU A 226 1.68 6.92 -0.77
CA LEU A 226 2.83 7.83 -0.74
C LEU A 226 2.39 9.17 -0.18
N GLU A 227 3.13 9.68 0.79
CA GLU A 227 2.91 11.02 1.34
C GLU A 227 3.21 12.12 0.30
N HIS A 228 4.21 11.88 -0.58
CA HIS A 228 4.61 12.80 -1.64
C HIS A 228 4.67 12.09 -3.00
N PRO A 229 3.50 11.79 -3.60
CA PRO A 229 3.42 10.86 -4.72
C PRO A 229 4.08 11.40 -6.01
N LEU A 230 4.07 12.73 -6.22
CA LEU A 230 4.70 13.35 -7.40
C LEU A 230 6.23 13.24 -7.41
N ILE A 231 6.88 13.25 -6.24
CA ILE A 231 8.34 13.11 -6.14
C ILE A 231 8.76 11.67 -6.49
N ALA A 232 7.98 10.68 -6.05
CA ALA A 232 8.31 9.28 -6.27
C ALA A 232 8.14 8.81 -7.72
N ILE A 233 7.23 9.43 -8.49
CA ILE A 233 6.92 9.01 -9.86
C ILE A 233 7.98 9.48 -10.86
N THR A 234 8.62 10.64 -10.62
CA THR A 234 9.58 11.23 -11.57
C THR A 234 10.83 10.39 -11.78
N ASP A 235 11.11 9.41 -10.90
CA ASP A 235 12.30 8.57 -10.94
C ASP A 235 12.11 7.21 -11.66
N SER A 236 10.91 6.85 -12.12
CA SER A 236 10.64 5.52 -12.68
C SER A 236 9.72 5.54 -13.90
N ASN A 237 10.20 5.16 -15.10
CA ASN A 237 9.38 5.14 -16.30
C ASN A 237 9.61 3.90 -17.19
N ASN A 238 8.55 3.09 -17.41
CA ASN A 238 8.14 2.43 -18.68
C ASN A 238 7.00 1.39 -18.50
N MET A 239 6.10 1.27 -19.49
CA MET A 239 4.72 0.71 -19.43
C MET A 239 4.53 -0.83 -19.59
N LYS A 240 3.42 -1.37 -19.04
CA LYS A 240 2.53 -2.41 -19.64
C LYS A 240 1.06 -2.22 -19.21
N LYS A 241 0.10 -2.77 -19.98
CA LYS A 241 -1.35 -2.75 -19.73
C LYS A 241 -1.79 -3.84 -18.74
N ILE A 242 -2.79 -3.52 -17.90
CA ILE A 242 -3.43 -4.43 -16.94
C ILE A 242 -4.94 -4.48 -17.23
N ASN A 243 -5.56 -5.68 -17.29
CA ASN A 243 -7.00 -5.88 -17.53
C ASN A 243 -7.74 -6.22 -16.21
N GLY A 244 -8.94 -5.64 -15.98
CA GLY A 244 -9.66 -5.74 -14.70
C GLY A 244 -10.54 -6.99 -14.48
N LYS A 245 -10.76 -7.35 -13.20
CA LYS A 245 -11.81 -8.24 -12.64
C LYS A 245 -12.32 -7.62 -11.32
N ARG A 246 -13.39 -8.13 -10.69
CA ARG A 246 -14.00 -7.50 -9.49
C ARG A 246 -13.13 -7.65 -8.22
N MET A 247 -13.13 -6.63 -7.36
CA MET A 247 -12.44 -6.58 -6.06
C MET A 247 -13.45 -6.66 -4.89
N THR A 248 -13.00 -6.95 -3.67
CA THR A 248 -13.90 -7.01 -2.49
C THR A 248 -13.64 -5.86 -1.52
N ALA A 249 -14.72 -5.23 -1.03
CA ALA A 249 -14.63 -4.16 -0.02
C ALA A 249 -14.01 -4.68 1.29
N PRO A 250 -13.29 -3.84 2.05
CA PRO A 250 -12.78 -4.24 3.35
C PRO A 250 -13.91 -4.44 4.35
N HIS A 251 -13.83 -5.51 5.14
CA HIS A 251 -14.80 -5.78 6.22
C HIS A 251 -14.24 -5.45 7.61
N MET A 252 -12.96 -5.14 7.67
CA MET A 252 -12.19 -4.92 8.89
C MET A 252 -11.38 -3.63 8.75
N VAL A 253 -11.03 -3.03 9.89
CA VAL A 253 -10.02 -1.99 10.05
C VAL A 253 -8.76 -2.58 10.64
N TYR A 254 -7.62 -2.31 10.02
CA TYR A 254 -6.31 -2.80 10.47
C TYR A 254 -5.44 -1.70 11.08
N ASN A 255 -4.39 -2.13 11.80
CA ASN A 255 -3.40 -1.24 12.40
C ASN A 255 -2.53 -0.57 11.32
N HIS A 256 -2.43 0.76 11.37
CA HIS A 256 -1.72 1.56 10.37
C HIS A 256 -0.24 1.18 10.23
N ASP A 257 0.50 1.09 11.35
CA ASP A 257 1.94 0.85 11.36
C ASP A 257 2.25 -0.53 10.74
N MET A 258 1.47 -1.55 11.09
CA MET A 258 1.61 -2.88 10.49
C MET A 258 1.32 -2.87 8.98
N LEU A 259 0.30 -2.11 8.54
CA LEU A 259 -0.02 -1.97 7.12
C LEU A 259 1.10 -1.27 6.35
N GLU A 260 1.70 -0.22 6.91
CA GLU A 260 2.81 0.49 6.30
C GLU A 260 4.00 -0.46 6.07
N ILE A 261 4.41 -1.20 7.10
CA ILE A 261 5.48 -2.19 7.03
C ILE A 261 5.16 -3.29 6.00
N TYR A 262 3.95 -3.85 6.04
CA TYR A 262 3.53 -4.90 5.11
C TYR A 262 3.50 -4.42 3.65
N THR A 263 3.00 -3.21 3.40
CA THR A 263 2.96 -2.63 2.05
C THR A 263 4.36 -2.35 1.52
N ALA A 264 5.30 -1.93 2.37
CA ALA A 264 6.71 -1.82 2.01
C ALA A 264 7.27 -3.18 1.55
N GLY A 265 7.02 -4.25 2.32
CA GLY A 265 7.40 -5.62 1.93
C GLY A 265 6.84 -6.04 0.57
N ASN A 266 5.56 -5.81 0.30
CA ASN A 266 4.96 -6.10 -1.00
C ASN A 266 5.51 -5.24 -2.15
N TRP A 267 5.95 -4.03 -1.84
CA TRP A 267 6.46 -3.09 -2.83
C TRP A 267 7.86 -3.45 -3.35
N HIS A 268 8.66 -4.15 -2.56
CA HIS A 268 10.02 -4.54 -2.94
C HIS A 268 10.06 -5.90 -3.63
N ASP A 269 10.96 -6.06 -4.61
CA ASP A 269 11.20 -7.34 -5.30
C ASP A 269 12.35 -8.15 -4.67
N ASP A 270 13.22 -7.46 -3.93
CA ASP A 270 14.37 -8.05 -3.25
C ASP A 270 13.90 -8.95 -2.08
N PRO A 271 14.28 -10.24 -2.06
CA PRO A 271 13.83 -11.18 -1.03
C PRO A 271 14.28 -10.84 0.39
N LEU A 272 15.44 -10.19 0.56
CA LEU A 272 15.92 -9.73 1.87
C LEU A 272 15.01 -8.62 2.38
N VAL A 273 14.76 -7.59 1.56
CA VAL A 273 13.88 -6.48 1.95
C VAL A 273 12.46 -6.98 2.21
N GLN A 274 11.95 -7.90 1.39
CA GLN A 274 10.65 -8.56 1.62
C GLN A 274 10.61 -9.26 2.98
N PHE A 275 11.57 -10.15 3.25
CA PHE A 275 11.60 -10.94 4.48
C PHE A 275 11.65 -10.04 5.71
N ILE A 276 12.54 -9.04 5.72
CA ILE A 276 12.71 -8.13 6.87
C ILE A 276 11.44 -7.33 7.14
N ASN A 277 10.81 -6.75 6.12
CA ASN A 277 9.55 -6.03 6.31
C ASN A 277 8.45 -6.96 6.85
N TYR A 278 8.26 -8.16 6.28
CA TYR A 278 7.25 -9.08 6.82
C TYR A 278 7.56 -9.52 8.26
N TYR A 279 8.83 -9.72 8.62
CA TYR A 279 9.25 -10.02 9.99
C TYR A 279 8.88 -8.87 10.95
N GLN A 280 9.11 -7.63 10.53
CA GLN A 280 8.82 -6.44 11.34
C GLN A 280 7.33 -6.29 11.69
N VAL A 281 6.41 -6.83 10.88
CA VAL A 281 4.98 -6.90 11.23
C VAL A 281 4.76 -7.73 12.50
N ALA A 282 5.46 -8.86 12.65
CA ALA A 282 5.41 -9.67 13.87
C ALA A 282 6.19 -9.00 15.01
N GLU A 283 7.34 -8.39 14.70
CA GLU A 283 8.20 -7.67 15.66
C GLU A 283 7.49 -6.51 16.36
N TYR A 284 6.58 -5.83 15.66
CA TYR A 284 5.71 -4.80 16.24
C TYR A 284 5.01 -5.25 17.54
N LEU A 285 4.70 -6.55 17.63
CA LEU A 285 3.99 -7.14 18.76
C LEU A 285 4.91 -7.77 19.83
N PHE A 286 6.23 -7.69 19.70
CA PHE A 286 7.17 -8.36 20.60
C PHE A 286 7.16 -7.82 22.03
N ASN A 287 6.68 -6.59 22.24
CA ASN A 287 6.43 -6.06 23.58
C ASN A 287 4.98 -6.26 24.00
N TYR A 288 4.04 -6.05 23.08
CA TYR A 288 2.60 -6.11 23.37
C TYR A 288 2.16 -7.50 23.82
N VAL A 289 2.42 -8.54 23.01
CA VAL A 289 1.91 -9.89 23.29
C VAL A 289 2.49 -10.48 24.59
N PRO A 290 3.80 -10.39 24.87
CA PRO A 290 4.31 -10.91 26.13
C PRO A 290 3.78 -10.17 27.35
N ASN A 291 3.53 -8.86 27.24
CA ASN A 291 2.97 -8.07 28.34
C ASN A 291 1.49 -8.41 28.59
N GLU A 292 0.69 -8.60 27.55
CA GLU A 292 -0.71 -9.02 27.68
C GLU A 292 -0.81 -10.41 28.31
N LEU A 293 0.00 -11.37 27.85
CA LEU A 293 0.02 -12.73 28.43
C LEU A 293 0.51 -12.72 29.89
N LEU A 294 1.50 -11.89 30.22
CA LEU A 294 1.93 -11.68 31.60
C LEU A 294 0.79 -11.13 32.46
N PHE A 295 0.05 -10.14 31.95
CA PHE A 295 -1.07 -9.55 32.64
C PHE A 295 -2.19 -10.57 32.88
N GLU A 296 -2.54 -11.37 31.87
CA GLU A 296 -3.54 -12.45 31.98
C GLU A 296 -3.15 -13.49 33.04
N GLU A 297 -1.90 -13.98 33.04
CA GLU A 297 -1.43 -14.96 34.03
C GLU A 297 -1.41 -14.39 35.46
N VAL A 298 -0.99 -13.13 35.62
CA VAL A 298 -1.01 -12.44 36.91
C VAL A 298 -2.44 -12.23 37.40
N GLN A 299 -3.33 -11.80 36.50
CA GLN A 299 -4.74 -11.59 36.82
C GLN A 299 -5.41 -12.91 37.24
N GLU A 300 -5.15 -14.01 36.54
CA GLU A 300 -5.68 -15.33 36.89
C GLU A 300 -5.19 -15.78 38.28
N LYS A 301 -3.89 -15.62 38.56
CA LYS A 301 -3.31 -15.99 39.87
C LYS A 301 -3.93 -15.18 41.01
N ILE A 302 -4.13 -13.88 40.82
CA ILE A 302 -4.73 -12.99 41.84
C ILE A 302 -6.23 -13.26 42.02
N ALA A 303 -6.95 -13.55 40.94
CA ALA A 303 -8.39 -13.83 40.98
C ALA A 303 -8.73 -15.20 41.57
N SER A 304 -7.75 -16.11 41.65
CA SER A 304 -7.94 -17.43 42.24
C SER A 304 -8.37 -17.35 43.70
N PRO A 305 -9.46 -18.04 44.11
CA PRO A 305 -9.87 -18.11 45.52
C PRO A 305 -8.82 -18.72 46.46
N LYS A 306 -7.78 -19.35 45.90
CA LYS A 306 -6.66 -19.94 46.65
C LYS A 306 -5.55 -18.95 46.95
N PHE A 307 -5.59 -17.75 46.38
CA PHE A 307 -4.58 -16.71 46.59
C PHE A 307 -5.01 -15.75 47.70
N SER A 308 -4.11 -15.48 48.64
CA SER A 308 -4.29 -14.50 49.70
C SER A 308 -3.24 -13.39 49.60
N TYR A 309 -3.67 -12.16 49.35
CA TYR A 309 -2.78 -10.99 49.32
C TYR A 309 -2.21 -10.64 50.71
N THR A 310 -2.78 -11.20 51.78
CA THR A 310 -2.26 -11.05 53.16
C THR A 310 -1.26 -12.14 53.53
N ASP A 311 -1.20 -13.25 52.78
CA ASP A 311 -0.25 -14.33 53.05
C ASP A 311 1.10 -14.05 52.38
N LYS A 312 2.17 -14.10 53.16
CA LYS A 312 3.53 -13.80 52.67
C LYS A 312 4.02 -14.82 51.64
N SER A 313 3.65 -16.09 51.78
CA SER A 313 4.08 -17.15 50.85
C SER A 313 3.44 -16.93 49.48
N ASP A 314 2.14 -16.65 49.46
CA ASP A 314 1.41 -16.39 48.21
C ASP A 314 1.96 -15.17 47.46
N VAL A 315 2.26 -14.07 48.17
CA VAL A 315 2.86 -12.87 47.58
C VAL A 315 4.26 -13.16 47.02
N LEU A 316 5.07 -13.97 47.71
CA LEU A 316 6.40 -14.36 47.22
C LEU A 316 6.31 -15.30 46.01
N GLU A 317 5.32 -16.19 45.96
CA GLU A 317 5.08 -17.06 44.79
C GLU A 317 4.69 -16.23 43.57
N LEU A 318 3.78 -15.25 43.74
CA LEU A 318 3.41 -14.31 42.68
C LEU A 318 4.62 -13.50 42.19
N SER A 319 5.46 -13.00 43.09
CA SER A 319 6.69 -12.28 42.73
C SER A 319 7.66 -13.15 41.91
N ARG A 320 7.81 -14.42 42.28
CA ARG A 320 8.64 -15.39 41.52
C ARG A 320 8.04 -15.67 40.14
N LEU A 321 6.73 -15.86 40.06
CA LEU A 321 6.02 -16.06 38.78
C LEU A 321 6.31 -14.90 37.81
N ILE A 322 6.14 -13.66 38.28
CA ILE A 322 6.40 -12.46 37.47
C ILE A 322 7.87 -12.41 37.01
N ALA A 323 8.82 -12.70 37.91
CA ALA A 323 10.24 -12.71 37.58
C ALA A 323 10.60 -13.79 36.54
N ASP A 324 10.03 -14.99 36.67
CA ASP A 324 10.26 -16.11 35.75
C ASP A 324 9.65 -15.86 34.36
N LEU A 325 8.47 -15.25 34.30
CA LEU A 325 7.83 -14.88 33.04
C LEU A 325 8.62 -13.80 32.31
N ASN A 326 9.04 -12.74 33.01
CA ASN A 326 9.89 -11.69 32.42
C ASN A 326 11.20 -12.26 31.87
N ARG A 327 11.89 -13.12 32.64
CA ARG A 327 13.13 -13.76 32.19
C ARG A 327 12.94 -14.63 30.94
N LYS A 328 11.77 -15.27 30.78
CA LYS A 328 11.44 -16.02 29.56
C LYS A 328 11.17 -15.07 28.39
N ASN A 329 10.58 -13.91 28.63
CA ASN A 329 10.22 -12.92 27.61
C ASN A 329 11.43 -12.12 27.10
N ASP A 330 12.54 -12.05 27.84
CA ASP A 330 13.76 -11.33 27.46
C ASP A 330 14.43 -11.80 26.15
N LYS A 331 14.06 -12.97 25.64
CA LYS A 331 14.61 -13.49 24.38
C LYS A 331 13.65 -13.22 23.21
N GLU A 332 14.13 -12.50 22.20
CA GLU A 332 13.37 -12.17 20.98
C GLU A 332 12.67 -13.39 20.35
N VAL A 333 13.35 -14.54 20.29
CA VAL A 333 12.79 -15.80 19.77
C VAL A 333 11.55 -16.28 20.55
N ASN A 334 11.48 -16.00 21.86
CA ASN A 334 10.33 -16.33 22.68
C ASN A 334 9.17 -15.37 22.41
N SER A 335 9.43 -14.07 22.27
CA SER A 335 8.41 -13.10 21.86
C SER A 335 7.80 -13.48 20.50
N LEU A 336 8.64 -13.85 19.53
CA LEU A 336 8.16 -14.36 18.24
C LEU A 336 7.31 -15.62 18.40
N ARG A 337 7.75 -16.59 19.21
CA ARG A 337 6.96 -17.79 19.51
C ARG A 337 5.60 -17.44 20.11
N MET A 338 5.53 -16.48 21.03
CA MET A 338 4.27 -16.05 21.67
C MET A 338 3.33 -15.39 20.64
N VAL A 339 3.85 -14.52 19.77
CA VAL A 339 3.10 -13.93 18.66
C VAL A 339 2.55 -15.01 17.71
N LEU A 340 3.37 -15.98 17.34
CA LEU A 340 2.93 -17.10 16.50
C LEU A 340 1.82 -17.91 17.17
N ASN A 341 1.94 -18.21 18.47
CA ASN A 341 0.93 -18.96 19.20
C ASN A 341 -0.40 -18.20 19.27
N GLN A 342 -0.34 -16.90 19.55
CA GLN A 342 -1.52 -16.05 19.68
C GLN A 342 -2.25 -15.84 18.34
N TYR A 343 -1.50 -15.55 17.28
CA TYR A 343 -2.09 -15.05 16.04
C TYR A 343 -2.03 -16.02 14.86
N VAL A 344 -1.25 -17.09 14.87
CA VAL A 344 -1.09 -17.92 13.67
C VAL A 344 -1.80 -19.26 13.86
N LYS A 345 -2.74 -19.61 12.98
CA LYS A 345 -3.37 -20.94 12.94
C LYS A 345 -2.76 -21.77 11.80
N TYR A 346 -2.51 -23.05 12.05
CA TYR A 346 -1.89 -23.93 11.05
C TYR A 346 -2.73 -24.12 9.79
N ASP A 347 -4.05 -24.23 9.94
CA ASP A 347 -4.95 -24.41 8.79
C ASP A 347 -4.91 -23.19 7.85
N ASP A 348 -4.74 -21.99 8.41
CA ASP A 348 -4.63 -20.76 7.62
C ASP A 348 -3.29 -20.73 6.89
N LEU A 349 -2.18 -21.01 7.58
CA LEU A 349 -0.85 -21.13 6.95
C LEU A 349 -0.82 -22.18 5.84
N LYS A 350 -1.44 -23.34 6.06
CA LYS A 350 -1.47 -24.43 5.10
C LYS A 350 -2.22 -24.05 3.82
N LYS A 351 -3.29 -23.25 3.92
CA LYS A 351 -4.02 -22.74 2.74
C LYS A 351 -3.21 -21.70 1.97
N SER A 352 -2.38 -20.92 2.66
CA SER A 352 -1.57 -19.86 2.06
C SER A 352 -0.26 -20.34 1.43
N LEU A 353 0.14 -21.59 1.68
CA LEU A 353 1.44 -22.12 1.24
C LEU A 353 1.27 -23.33 0.31
N PRO A 354 2.02 -23.39 -0.82
CA PRO A 354 2.04 -24.58 -1.68
C PRO A 354 2.73 -25.76 -0.98
N ASP A 355 2.27 -26.98 -1.28
CA ASP A 355 2.80 -28.22 -0.68
C ASP A 355 4.32 -28.37 -0.81
N LYS A 356 4.90 -27.87 -1.91
CA LYS A 356 6.36 -27.87 -2.12
C LYS A 356 7.10 -27.08 -1.04
N LEU A 357 6.57 -25.93 -0.62
CA LEU A 357 7.17 -25.13 0.46
C LEU A 357 6.92 -25.78 1.82
N ILE A 358 5.75 -26.37 2.04
CA ILE A 358 5.46 -27.12 3.28
C ILE A 358 6.47 -28.27 3.48
N ASN A 359 6.76 -29.03 2.42
CA ASN A 359 7.78 -30.07 2.46
C ASN A 359 9.18 -29.51 2.68
N TYR A 360 9.51 -28.39 2.03
CA TYR A 360 10.78 -27.69 2.22
C TYR A 360 11.04 -27.32 3.69
N TYR A 361 10.07 -26.75 4.41
CA TYR A 361 10.26 -26.40 5.83
C TYR A 361 10.42 -27.63 6.75
N ARG A 362 9.90 -28.79 6.33
CA ARG A 362 10.04 -30.06 7.04
C ARG A 362 11.41 -30.68 6.81
N ASP A 363 11.88 -30.67 5.56
CA ASP A 363 12.98 -31.53 5.12
C ASP A 363 14.30 -30.78 4.94
N GLU A 364 14.25 -29.49 4.63
CA GLU A 364 15.39 -28.68 4.20
C GLU A 364 15.67 -27.50 5.14
N ILE A 365 16.92 -27.03 5.09
CA ILE A 365 17.41 -25.84 5.79
C ILE A 365 17.98 -24.91 4.73
N PRO A 366 17.81 -23.58 4.85
CA PRO A 366 18.39 -22.61 3.93
C PRO A 366 19.91 -22.75 3.84
N SER A 367 20.48 -22.50 2.67
CA SER A 367 21.91 -22.70 2.42
C SER A 367 22.82 -21.89 3.35
N PHE A 368 22.39 -20.70 3.74
CA PHE A 368 23.09 -19.79 4.65
C PHE A 368 22.93 -20.16 6.13
N LEU A 369 22.15 -21.20 6.47
CA LEU A 369 21.98 -21.70 7.84
C LEU A 369 22.68 -23.04 8.09
N LYS A 370 23.59 -23.46 7.19
CA LYS A 370 24.19 -24.80 7.22
C LYS A 370 25.10 -25.07 8.43
N ASN A 371 25.70 -24.05 9.05
CA ASN A 371 26.54 -24.26 10.25
C ASN A 371 25.73 -24.34 11.54
N THR A 372 24.42 -24.57 11.44
CA THR A 372 23.55 -24.76 12.61
C THR A 372 23.87 -26.11 13.27
N SER A 373 24.36 -26.06 14.51
CA SER A 373 24.76 -27.25 15.29
C SER A 373 23.59 -28.21 15.56
N GLU A 374 22.35 -27.71 15.55
CA GLU A 374 21.14 -28.51 15.75
C GLU A 374 20.07 -28.30 14.66
N PRO A 375 20.25 -28.91 13.46
CA PRO A 375 19.33 -28.81 12.32
C PRO A 375 17.85 -29.10 12.66
N ASN A 376 17.62 -30.01 13.61
CA ASN A 376 16.27 -30.43 14.01
C ASN A 376 15.51 -29.38 14.82
N GLN A 377 16.18 -28.34 15.33
CA GLN A 377 15.52 -27.23 16.03
C GLN A 377 14.82 -26.25 15.08
N ILE A 378 15.20 -26.21 13.81
CA ILE A 378 14.64 -25.26 12.81
C ILE A 378 13.86 -25.93 11.68
N LYS A 379 13.79 -27.27 11.67
CA LYS A 379 12.92 -28.05 10.79
C LYS A 379 11.59 -28.35 11.48
N PHE A 380 10.48 -28.05 10.82
CA PHE A 380 9.14 -28.25 11.39
C PHE A 380 8.13 -28.69 10.34
N SER A 381 7.07 -29.38 10.78
CA SER A 381 5.99 -29.81 9.89
C SER A 381 4.69 -29.10 10.24
N ILE A 382 4.17 -28.31 9.30
CA ILE A 382 2.88 -27.63 9.42
C ILE A 382 1.73 -28.65 9.53
N ASN A 383 1.90 -29.86 8.96
CA ASN A 383 0.89 -30.90 8.98
C ASN A 383 0.76 -31.65 10.33
N ASN A 384 1.67 -31.44 11.28
CA ASN A 384 1.65 -32.16 12.56
C ASN A 384 1.07 -31.30 13.69
N LEU A 385 -0.26 -31.32 13.83
CA LEU A 385 -1.02 -30.56 14.82
C LEU A 385 -0.95 -31.10 16.26
N LYS A 386 -0.37 -32.29 16.48
CA LYS A 386 -0.38 -32.96 17.79
C LYS A 386 0.51 -32.29 18.85
N ASN A 387 1.34 -31.31 18.47
CA ASN A 387 2.20 -30.59 19.41
C ASN A 387 2.49 -29.15 18.93
N SER A 388 1.46 -28.31 18.90
CA SER A 388 1.50 -26.93 18.39
C SER A 388 2.64 -26.11 19.00
N ASP A 389 2.80 -26.16 20.33
CA ASP A 389 3.84 -25.38 21.02
C ASP A 389 5.26 -25.73 20.57
N LYS A 390 5.56 -27.02 20.38
CA LYS A 390 6.86 -27.43 19.85
C LYS A 390 7.04 -26.98 18.41
N VAL A 391 6.00 -27.02 17.58
CA VAL A 391 6.06 -26.58 16.19
C VAL A 391 6.27 -25.06 16.11
N TYR A 392 5.54 -24.26 16.90
CA TYR A 392 5.76 -22.81 16.98
C TYR A 392 7.15 -22.46 17.49
N GLY A 393 7.67 -23.20 18.49
CA GLY A 393 9.05 -23.02 18.96
C GLY A 393 10.06 -23.19 17.83
N LYS A 394 9.95 -24.27 17.05
CA LYS A 394 10.86 -24.51 15.91
C LYS A 394 10.69 -23.51 14.77
N MET A 395 9.45 -23.11 14.49
CA MET A 395 9.16 -22.07 13.51
C MET A 395 9.77 -20.73 13.90
N ALA A 396 9.59 -20.30 15.16
CA ALA A 396 10.22 -19.09 15.70
C ALA A 396 11.75 -19.18 15.62
N SER A 397 12.34 -20.31 16.01
CA SER A 397 13.79 -20.52 15.89
C SER A 397 14.29 -20.40 14.45
N ARG A 398 13.56 -20.96 13.46
CA ARG A 398 13.92 -20.84 12.04
C ARG A 398 13.86 -19.38 11.58
N LEU A 399 12.75 -18.69 11.83
CA LEU A 399 12.53 -17.31 11.39
C LEU A 399 13.54 -16.34 12.02
N TYR A 400 13.80 -16.48 13.32
CA TYR A 400 14.81 -15.72 14.04
C TYR A 400 16.22 -15.99 13.50
N ALA A 401 16.56 -17.25 13.22
CA ALA A 401 17.85 -17.60 12.62
C ALA A 401 18.02 -16.99 11.22
N VAL A 402 16.98 -17.05 10.37
CA VAL A 402 16.98 -16.40 9.06
C VAL A 402 17.19 -14.91 9.22
N ARG A 403 16.37 -14.21 10.04
CA ARG A 403 16.49 -12.77 10.29
C ARG A 403 17.90 -12.39 10.72
N ASN A 404 18.48 -13.11 11.68
CA ASN A 404 19.83 -12.83 12.17
C ASN A 404 20.89 -12.94 11.07
N CYS A 405 20.83 -13.94 10.20
CA CYS A 405 21.78 -14.05 9.07
C CYS A 405 21.62 -12.94 8.04
N LEU A 406 20.43 -12.33 7.92
CA LEU A 406 20.20 -11.20 7.01
C LEU A 406 20.73 -9.88 7.57
N VAL A 407 20.75 -9.71 8.90
CA VAL A 407 21.10 -8.43 9.55
C VAL A 407 22.48 -8.44 10.22
N HIS A 408 23.07 -9.62 10.46
CA HIS A 408 24.37 -9.77 11.10
C HIS A 408 25.35 -10.55 10.22
N ASN A 409 26.57 -10.00 10.09
CA ASN A 409 27.66 -10.58 9.32
C ASN A 409 28.90 -10.81 10.20
N LYS A 410 28.72 -11.34 11.41
CA LYS A 410 29.82 -11.62 12.33
C LYS A 410 30.68 -12.78 11.80
N GLU A 411 31.98 -12.65 11.95
CA GLU A 411 32.94 -13.69 11.56
C GLU A 411 32.69 -14.99 12.35
N GLY A 412 32.71 -16.14 11.66
CA GLY A 412 32.44 -17.45 12.27
C GLY A 412 30.97 -17.80 12.49
N GLU A 413 30.04 -16.89 12.19
CA GLU A 413 28.60 -17.13 12.26
C GLU A 413 27.98 -17.38 10.87
N ASN A 414 26.79 -17.97 10.86
CA ASN A 414 25.96 -18.06 9.66
C ASN A 414 25.64 -16.63 9.17
N HIS A 415 25.88 -16.35 7.88
CA HIS A 415 25.61 -15.06 7.27
C HIS A 415 25.02 -15.27 5.87
N PHE A 416 24.19 -14.32 5.43
CA PHE A 416 23.57 -14.36 4.12
C PHE A 416 24.46 -13.70 3.07
N ASN A 417 24.67 -14.40 1.94
CA ASN A 417 25.32 -13.83 0.76
C ASN A 417 24.30 -13.67 -0.38
N SER A 418 23.97 -12.43 -0.74
CA SER A 418 22.96 -12.12 -1.76
C SER A 418 23.26 -12.67 -3.15
N LEU A 419 24.52 -13.00 -3.47
CA LEU A 419 24.89 -13.59 -4.77
C LEU A 419 24.67 -15.10 -4.83
N ILE A 420 24.65 -15.78 -3.68
CA ILE A 420 24.66 -17.25 -3.59
C ILE A 420 23.34 -17.77 -3.02
N ASP A 421 22.81 -17.07 -2.02
CA ASP A 421 21.76 -17.57 -1.14
C ASP A 421 20.36 -17.07 -1.49
N ASP A 422 20.24 -16.20 -2.49
CA ASP A 422 18.99 -15.54 -2.88
C ASP A 422 17.84 -16.54 -3.15
N GLU A 423 18.13 -17.64 -3.85
CA GLU A 423 17.14 -18.70 -4.14
C GLU A 423 16.70 -19.46 -2.88
N SER A 424 17.57 -19.59 -1.87
CA SER A 424 17.19 -20.15 -0.57
C SER A 424 16.29 -19.17 0.19
N LEU A 425 16.62 -17.88 0.19
CA LEU A 425 15.84 -16.86 0.88
C LEU A 425 14.45 -16.65 0.26
N LYS A 426 14.33 -16.72 -1.07
CA LYS A 426 13.04 -16.71 -1.78
C LYS A 426 12.06 -17.77 -1.30
N LYS A 427 12.54 -18.90 -0.77
CA LYS A 427 11.69 -19.96 -0.18
C LYS A 427 11.23 -19.64 1.25
N GLU A 428 11.91 -18.76 1.97
CA GLU A 428 11.54 -18.34 3.32
C GLU A 428 10.51 -17.18 3.30
N VAL A 429 10.57 -16.31 2.29
CA VAL A 429 9.66 -15.15 2.15
C VAL A 429 8.17 -15.52 2.23
N PRO A 430 7.65 -16.55 1.53
CA PRO A 430 6.22 -16.86 1.55
C PRO A 430 5.68 -17.22 2.94
N LEU A 431 6.47 -17.91 3.76
CA LEU A 431 6.09 -18.23 5.15
C LEU A 431 5.97 -16.96 5.98
N MET A 432 6.98 -16.09 5.94
CA MET A 432 6.97 -14.84 6.70
C MET A 432 5.85 -13.92 6.24
N LYS A 433 5.58 -13.85 4.92
CA LYS A 433 4.43 -13.13 4.36
C LYS A 433 3.10 -13.66 4.89
N ALA A 434 2.88 -14.98 4.84
CA ALA A 434 1.64 -15.59 5.33
C ALA A 434 1.42 -15.35 6.84
N ILE A 435 2.51 -15.36 7.63
CA ILE A 435 2.46 -15.01 9.05
C ILE A 435 2.07 -13.54 9.23
N ALA A 436 2.71 -12.61 8.53
CA ALA A 436 2.38 -11.19 8.59
C ALA A 436 0.90 -10.91 8.25
N GLU A 437 0.39 -11.53 7.19
CA GLU A 437 -1.02 -11.43 6.79
C GLU A 437 -1.96 -11.95 7.88
N THR A 438 -1.65 -13.12 8.45
CA THR A 438 -2.48 -13.71 9.51
C THR A 438 -2.48 -12.84 10.78
N VAL A 439 -1.32 -12.28 11.15
CA VAL A 439 -1.17 -11.36 12.28
C VAL A 439 -2.02 -10.10 12.07
N ILE A 440 -1.88 -9.43 10.92
CA ILE A 440 -2.67 -8.24 10.58
C ILE A 440 -4.17 -8.54 10.62
N ILE A 441 -4.59 -9.64 10.00
CA ILE A 441 -6.01 -10.00 9.90
C ILE A 441 -6.62 -10.23 11.29
N LYS A 442 -5.92 -10.95 12.17
CA LYS A 442 -6.43 -11.27 13.51
C LYS A 442 -6.29 -10.14 14.52
N TYR A 443 -5.32 -9.25 14.34
CA TYR A 443 -5.19 -8.04 15.13
C TYR A 443 -6.21 -6.96 14.72
N GLY A 444 -6.73 -7.05 13.50
CA GLY A 444 -7.76 -6.16 12.98
C GLY A 444 -9.07 -6.19 13.78
N THR A 445 -9.84 -5.12 13.65
CA THR A 445 -11.16 -4.96 14.27
C THR A 445 -12.23 -4.79 13.18
N THR A 446 -13.48 -5.15 13.44
CA THR A 446 -14.58 -4.97 12.46
C THR A 446 -14.92 -3.49 12.27
N ILE A 447 -15.30 -3.09 11.05
CA ILE A 447 -15.73 -1.73 10.69
C ILE A 447 -17.03 -1.32 11.40
#